data_AF-A0A932II08-F1
#
_entry.id   AF-A0A932II08-F1
#
_cell.length_a   1.000
_cell.length_b   1.000
_cell.length_c   1.000
_cell.angle_alpha   90.00
_cell.angle_beta   90.00
_cell.angle_gamma   90.00
#
_symmetry.space_group_name_H-M   'P 1'
#
loop_
_entity.id
_entity.type
_entity.pdbx_description
1 polymer ?
#
loop_
_entity_poly.entity_id
_entity_poly.type
_entity_poly.pdbx_seq_one_letter_code
_entity_poly.pdbx_strand_id
1 'polypeptide(L)'
;MRTTQKMAKRLFRTSIAAILSLTTAAPVLPAFAAPGNPQLAANALVAVDVQEAAQTTVITVRGQAAPTFTTYRLDKPSRLFIEVAGAGVEGLEAPRYVGNGVVRQVEVAATKKGGAPIGRITVTFDADALYHVRADGNAVVVVVDGTDRKLSQAQSAQVAAAESAIKTAAAREQQLASELRATRGREEQAALASKAALGERDRLREELVRAKSDLQAQDAVRARLSQAEAAVAEANQRLKDEQQNADKLRGELNKERASLAAVVAQRQSEEARVELLRQQIGELQKQQAAQGARADGQRDERLALLQKELDKARLQAEALREESRRVAEQRRQAQAEEVTHLKKVLAEKDQEVQRARAGSDAQAKDRQAQLEADLQRARARLMETANAPARAKKADGERELAERKWQQAELRWAEAERKLAASQAQVAGLKQEKAGLEKEKAGLVLQKADLEREKAAAALRAEQVQRLLGERESELQSLRTALKDREASLAAEMAEAKVREEQAKRSGKQAEFAAAPQAQAEI
;
A
#
# COMPACT_ATOMS: atom_id res chain seq x y z
N MET A 1 -5.50 -2.54 -16.26
CA MET A 1 -5.00 -3.46 -17.31
C MET A 1 -3.50 -3.66 -17.11
N ARG A 2 -2.95 -4.77 -17.65
CA ARG A 2 -1.52 -5.19 -17.74
C ARG A 2 -0.52 -4.00 -17.62
N THR A 3 0.56 -4.06 -16.83
CA THR A 3 1.67 -5.03 -16.94
C THR A 3 2.53 -5.13 -15.67
N THR A 4 2.93 -6.36 -15.27
CA THR A 4 4.08 -6.59 -14.39
C THR A 4 4.77 -7.91 -14.76
N GLN A 5 5.93 -7.84 -15.41
CA GLN A 5 6.79 -8.99 -15.65
C GLN A 5 8.25 -8.52 -15.75
N LYS A 6 9.08 -8.83 -14.75
CA LYS A 6 10.54 -8.92 -14.91
C LYS A 6 11.21 -9.70 -13.76
N MET A 7 11.63 -10.91 -14.12
CA MET A 7 12.77 -11.69 -13.64
C MET A 7 13.33 -11.48 -12.21
N ALA A 8 13.29 -12.56 -11.43
CA ALA A 8 14.40 -12.93 -10.54
C ALA A 8 14.74 -14.41 -10.77
N LYS A 9 15.87 -14.70 -11.42
CA LYS A 9 16.47 -16.04 -11.50
C LYS A 9 17.81 -16.03 -10.75
N ARG A 10 17.86 -16.73 -9.61
CA ARG A 10 19.09 -17.21 -8.95
C ARG A 10 18.81 -18.67 -8.59
N LEU A 11 19.51 -19.61 -9.23
CA LEU A 11 20.75 -20.23 -8.72
C LEU A 11 20.51 -21.01 -7.42
N PHE A 12 20.39 -22.33 -7.54
CA PHE A 12 21.21 -23.33 -6.81
C PHE A 12 20.76 -24.75 -7.21
N ARG A 13 21.61 -25.47 -7.95
CA ARG A 13 21.53 -26.93 -8.17
C ARG A 13 22.95 -27.46 -8.30
N THR A 14 23.53 -27.90 -7.19
CA THR A 14 24.79 -28.66 -7.14
C THR A 14 24.46 -30.15 -7.09
N SER A 15 24.50 -30.79 -8.25
CA SER A 15 24.54 -32.25 -8.34
C SER A 15 25.98 -32.72 -8.21
N ILE A 16 26.24 -33.65 -7.28
CA ILE A 16 27.57 -34.25 -7.11
C ILE A 16 27.83 -35.20 -8.28
N ALA A 17 28.93 -34.96 -9.01
CA ALA A 17 29.36 -35.79 -10.12
C ALA A 17 30.22 -36.96 -9.65
N ALA A 18 30.11 -38.11 -10.33
CA ALA A 18 30.92 -39.28 -10.08
C ALA A 18 32.40 -39.04 -10.46
N ILE A 19 33.32 -39.53 -9.63
CA ILE A 19 34.75 -39.56 -9.95
C ILE A 19 35.07 -40.94 -10.55
N LEU A 20 35.29 -40.96 -11.85
CA LEU A 20 35.85 -42.08 -12.59
C LEU A 20 37.28 -41.70 -12.99
N SER A 21 38.29 -42.38 -12.44
CA SER A 21 39.70 -42.08 -12.72
C SER A 21 40.43 -43.31 -13.24
N LEU A 22 40.53 -43.40 -14.57
CA LEU A 22 41.48 -44.28 -15.25
C LEU A 22 42.92 -43.83 -14.95
N THR A 23 43.78 -44.75 -14.52
CA THR A 23 45.24 -44.56 -14.60
C THR A 23 45.87 -45.77 -15.28
N THR A 24 46.22 -45.58 -16.54
CA THR A 24 47.04 -46.50 -17.34
C THR A 24 48.51 -46.35 -16.98
N ALA A 25 49.17 -47.43 -16.59
CA ALA A 25 50.62 -47.48 -16.40
C ALA A 25 51.24 -48.51 -17.35
N ALA A 26 52.35 -48.15 -18.00
CA ALA A 26 53.00 -48.96 -19.03
C ALA A 26 53.89 -50.07 -18.42
N PRO A 27 54.00 -51.25 -19.05
CA PRO A 27 54.91 -52.30 -18.61
C PRO A 27 56.34 -52.05 -19.08
N VAL A 28 57.28 -51.97 -18.13
CA VAL A 28 58.72 -52.15 -18.42
C VAL A 28 59.02 -53.64 -18.38
N LEU A 29 59.64 -54.17 -19.44
CA LEU A 29 60.05 -55.58 -19.55
C LEU A 29 61.43 -55.79 -18.89
N PRO A 30 61.56 -56.55 -17.80
CA PRO A 30 62.85 -57.03 -17.33
C PRO A 30 63.29 -58.28 -18.10
N ALA A 31 64.60 -58.40 -18.36
CA ALA A 31 65.17 -59.54 -19.07
C ALA A 31 65.13 -60.83 -18.23
N PHE A 32 64.76 -61.95 -18.85
CA PHE A 32 64.83 -63.28 -18.24
C PHE A 32 66.29 -63.74 -18.13
N ALA A 33 66.84 -63.73 -16.91
CA ALA A 33 67.94 -64.63 -16.56
C ALA A 33 67.34 -66.02 -16.29
N ALA A 34 67.85 -67.07 -16.93
CA ALA A 34 67.38 -68.43 -16.70
C ALA A 34 67.79 -68.92 -15.30
N PRO A 35 66.85 -69.20 -14.38
CA PRO A 35 67.21 -69.84 -13.12
C PRO A 35 67.56 -71.31 -13.41
N GLY A 36 68.75 -71.74 -13.00
CA GLY A 36 69.08 -73.16 -12.98
C GLY A 36 68.07 -73.91 -12.10
N ASN A 37 67.71 -75.14 -12.51
CA ASN A 37 66.67 -75.97 -11.89
C ASN A 37 66.63 -75.78 -10.36
N PRO A 38 65.63 -75.07 -9.81
CA PRO A 38 65.52 -74.94 -8.37
C PRO A 38 65.22 -76.33 -7.83
N GLN A 39 66.20 -76.89 -7.13
CA GLN A 39 66.04 -78.12 -6.37
C GLN A 39 64.89 -77.89 -5.41
N LEU A 40 63.72 -78.46 -5.71
CA LEU A 40 62.42 -78.12 -5.11
C LEU A 40 62.53 -78.11 -3.59
N ALA A 41 62.63 -76.90 -3.02
CA ALA A 41 62.73 -76.73 -1.57
C ALA A 41 61.45 -77.31 -0.94
N ALA A 42 61.63 -78.22 0.01
CA ALA A 42 60.52 -78.95 0.62
C ALA A 42 59.52 -77.97 1.23
N ASN A 43 58.27 -78.00 0.77
CA ASN A 43 57.23 -77.08 1.20
C ASN A 43 56.59 -77.60 2.50
N ALA A 44 57.26 -77.41 3.64
CA ALA A 44 56.70 -77.84 4.92
C ALA A 44 55.35 -77.15 5.18
N LEU A 45 54.31 -77.94 5.48
CA LEU A 45 53.02 -77.47 5.93
C LEU A 45 53.10 -77.14 7.43
N VAL A 46 52.73 -75.93 7.80
CA VAL A 46 53.03 -75.30 9.10
C VAL A 46 51.79 -75.15 9.99
N ALA A 47 50.60 -74.97 9.41
CA ALA A 47 49.36 -74.80 10.18
C ALA A 47 48.11 -75.28 9.43
N VAL A 48 47.11 -75.73 10.19
CA VAL A 48 45.74 -76.05 9.71
C VAL A 48 44.73 -75.25 10.53
N ASP A 49 44.20 -74.18 9.95
CA ASP A 49 43.10 -73.39 10.52
C ASP A 49 41.76 -73.88 9.96
N VAL A 50 40.71 -73.84 10.78
CA VAL A 50 39.32 -74.15 10.40
C VAL A 50 38.44 -73.06 11.00
N GLN A 51 37.89 -72.23 10.13
CA GLN A 51 37.00 -71.12 10.49
C GLN A 51 35.57 -71.45 10.07
N GLU A 52 34.64 -71.26 11.00
CA GLU A 52 33.27 -71.73 10.88
C GLU A 52 32.30 -70.55 10.79
N ALA A 53 31.72 -70.34 9.61
CA ALA A 53 30.71 -69.32 9.37
C ALA A 53 29.30 -69.94 9.24
N ALA A 54 28.27 -69.09 9.17
CA ALA A 54 26.87 -69.54 9.12
C ALA A 54 26.54 -70.40 7.88
N GLN A 55 27.21 -70.16 6.75
CA GLN A 55 26.96 -70.83 5.46
C GLN A 55 28.22 -71.43 4.83
N THR A 56 29.38 -71.34 5.47
CA THR A 56 30.64 -71.89 4.94
C THR A 56 31.57 -72.39 6.05
N THR A 57 32.35 -73.42 5.73
CA THR A 57 33.51 -73.83 6.54
C THR A 57 34.77 -73.53 5.74
N VAL A 58 35.63 -72.64 6.23
CA VAL A 58 36.88 -72.26 5.55
C VAL A 58 38.05 -72.95 6.24
N ILE A 59 38.64 -73.93 5.56
CA ILE A 59 39.82 -74.66 6.02
C ILE A 59 41.03 -74.05 5.31
N THR A 60 42.02 -73.59 6.07
CA THR A 60 43.24 -72.96 5.54
C THR A 60 44.47 -73.74 5.99
N VAL A 61 45.12 -74.43 5.06
CA VAL A 61 46.36 -75.17 5.30
C VAL A 61 47.54 -74.36 4.78
N ARG A 62 48.38 -73.84 5.67
CA ARG A 62 49.50 -72.95 5.33
C ARG A 62 50.80 -73.74 5.15
N GLY A 63 51.52 -73.51 4.06
CA GLY A 63 52.88 -74.01 3.82
C GLY A 63 53.94 -72.92 3.91
N GLN A 64 55.21 -73.29 3.75
CA GLN A 64 56.33 -72.33 3.66
C GLN A 64 56.46 -71.69 2.27
N ALA A 65 55.99 -72.37 1.22
CA ALA A 65 56.04 -71.91 -0.17
C ALA A 65 54.66 -72.03 -0.85
N ALA A 66 54.51 -71.44 -2.04
CA ALA A 66 53.31 -71.57 -2.86
C ALA A 66 52.98 -73.06 -3.14
N PRO A 67 51.78 -73.56 -2.80
CA PRO A 67 51.47 -74.98 -2.92
C PRO A 67 51.06 -75.36 -4.35
N THR A 68 51.81 -76.26 -4.97
CA THR A 68 51.35 -77.01 -6.16
C THR A 68 50.62 -78.25 -5.68
N PHE A 69 49.31 -78.34 -5.95
CA PHE A 69 48.47 -79.44 -5.46
C PHE A 69 47.57 -80.02 -6.55
N THR A 70 47.15 -81.27 -6.33
CA THR A 70 46.04 -81.90 -7.07
C THR A 70 44.92 -82.24 -6.09
N THR A 71 43.68 -82.29 -6.57
CA THR A 71 42.51 -82.62 -5.74
C THR A 71 41.73 -83.77 -6.35
N TYR A 72 41.19 -84.66 -5.53
CA TYR A 72 40.25 -85.69 -5.94
C TYR A 72 39.27 -85.99 -4.81
N ARG A 73 38.09 -86.46 -5.19
CA ARG A 73 37.01 -86.84 -4.28
C ARG A 73 36.85 -88.37 -4.29
N LEU A 74 36.58 -88.93 -3.13
CA LEU A 74 36.14 -90.31 -2.95
C LEU A 74 34.76 -90.28 -2.28
N ASP A 75 33.86 -91.13 -2.76
CA ASP A 75 32.52 -91.29 -2.21
C ASP A 75 32.43 -92.57 -1.36
N LYS A 76 31.58 -92.54 -0.32
CA LYS A 76 31.29 -93.64 0.63
C LYS A 76 32.52 -94.16 1.42
N PRO A 77 32.95 -93.47 2.49
CA PRO A 77 32.45 -92.18 3.00
C PRO A 77 32.97 -91.01 2.14
N SER A 78 32.21 -89.90 2.09
CA SER A 78 32.62 -88.75 1.29
C SER A 78 33.88 -88.09 1.88
N ARG A 79 34.93 -88.00 1.05
CA ARG A 79 36.24 -87.46 1.42
C ARG A 79 36.83 -86.67 0.26
N LEU A 80 37.28 -85.45 0.55
CA LEU A 80 38.12 -84.66 -0.35
C LEU A 80 39.59 -84.86 0.02
N PHE A 81 40.38 -85.31 -0.95
CA PHE A 81 41.82 -85.45 -0.85
C PHE A 81 42.52 -84.34 -1.64
N ILE A 82 43.52 -83.73 -1.03
CA ILE A 82 44.36 -82.70 -1.64
C ILE A 82 45.82 -83.14 -1.45
N GLU A 83 46.48 -83.49 -2.55
CA GLU A 83 47.88 -83.91 -2.58
C GLU A 83 48.77 -82.73 -2.95
N VAL A 84 49.52 -82.20 -1.96
CA VAL A 84 50.47 -81.09 -2.13
C VAL A 84 51.86 -81.66 -2.43
N ALA A 85 52.39 -81.34 -3.61
CA ALA A 85 53.66 -81.87 -4.10
C ALA A 85 54.86 -81.30 -3.32
N GLY A 86 55.82 -82.15 -2.98
CA GLY A 86 57.04 -81.75 -2.26
C GLY A 86 56.80 -81.31 -0.81
N ALA A 87 55.61 -81.58 -0.25
CA ALA A 87 55.22 -81.06 1.05
C ALA A 87 55.58 -81.99 2.21
N GLY A 88 56.23 -81.43 3.23
CA GLY A 88 56.42 -82.06 4.54
C GLY A 88 55.25 -81.76 5.47
N VAL A 89 54.97 -82.63 6.45
CA VAL A 89 53.85 -82.46 7.41
C VAL A 89 54.33 -82.45 8.88
N GLU A 90 55.64 -82.35 9.08
CA GLU A 90 56.29 -82.42 10.39
C GLU A 90 55.82 -81.27 11.28
N GLY A 91 55.27 -81.60 12.46
CA GLY A 91 54.78 -80.62 13.44
C GLY A 91 53.32 -80.18 13.30
N LEU A 92 52.53 -80.75 12.38
CA LEU A 92 51.10 -80.47 12.30
C LEU A 92 50.28 -81.25 13.34
N GLU A 93 49.38 -80.54 14.04
CA GLU A 93 48.34 -81.14 14.86
C GLU A 93 47.22 -81.71 13.96
N ALA A 94 47.27 -83.02 13.70
CA ALA A 94 46.26 -83.75 12.96
C ALA A 94 45.99 -85.14 13.59
N PRO A 95 44.74 -85.65 13.54
CA PRO A 95 43.56 -85.07 12.91
C PRO A 95 42.86 -84.00 13.78
N ARG A 96 42.36 -82.94 13.14
CA ARG A 96 41.52 -81.91 13.77
C ARG A 96 40.04 -82.24 13.54
N TYR A 97 39.33 -82.59 14.61
CA TYR A 97 37.88 -82.82 14.56
C TYR A 97 37.13 -81.49 14.43
N VAL A 98 36.07 -81.47 13.62
CA VAL A 98 35.24 -80.27 13.35
C VAL A 98 33.78 -80.55 13.73
N GLY A 99 33.23 -81.70 13.34
CA GLY A 99 31.95 -82.21 13.84
C GLY A 99 30.73 -81.34 13.57
N ASN A 100 30.76 -80.43 12.59
CA ASN A 100 29.69 -79.45 12.35
C ASN A 100 28.50 -79.99 11.54
N GLY A 101 28.50 -81.29 11.21
CA GLY A 101 27.45 -81.95 10.44
C GLY A 101 27.63 -81.86 8.91
N VAL A 102 28.57 -81.03 8.43
CA VAL A 102 29.04 -81.05 7.03
C VAL A 102 30.48 -81.54 6.97
N VAL A 103 31.39 -80.92 7.72
CA VAL A 103 32.79 -81.36 7.86
C VAL A 103 32.93 -82.12 9.18
N ARG A 104 33.33 -83.39 9.10
CA ARG A 104 33.60 -84.24 10.26
C ARG A 104 34.96 -83.92 10.86
N GLN A 105 36.01 -84.01 10.05
CA GLN A 105 37.39 -83.82 10.48
C GLN A 105 38.31 -83.44 9.31
N VAL A 106 39.41 -82.79 9.63
CA VAL A 106 40.51 -82.47 8.71
C VAL A 106 41.77 -83.19 9.20
N GLU A 107 42.38 -84.00 8.34
CA GLU A 107 43.58 -84.79 8.63
C GLU A 107 44.68 -84.41 7.63
N VAL A 108 45.94 -84.39 8.07
CA VAL A 108 47.09 -84.16 7.18
C VAL A 108 48.15 -85.22 7.45
N ALA A 109 48.55 -85.94 6.41
CA ALA A 109 49.46 -87.08 6.51
C ALA A 109 50.55 -87.05 5.42
N ALA A 110 51.75 -87.53 5.76
CA ALA A 110 52.83 -87.69 4.79
C ALA A 110 52.61 -88.95 3.95
N THR A 111 52.78 -88.83 2.65
CA THR A 111 52.73 -89.94 1.69
C THR A 111 53.93 -89.86 0.75
N LYS A 112 54.28 -90.98 0.11
CA LYS A 112 55.33 -91.03 -0.92
C LYS A 112 54.73 -91.57 -2.23
N LYS A 113 54.99 -90.91 -3.34
CA LYS A 113 54.51 -91.28 -4.68
C LYS A 113 55.67 -91.17 -5.66
N GLY A 114 56.11 -92.29 -6.23
CA GLY A 114 57.33 -92.32 -7.06
C GLY A 114 58.61 -91.88 -6.32
N GLY A 115 58.68 -92.10 -5.01
CA GLY A 115 59.82 -91.71 -4.16
C GLY A 115 59.77 -90.26 -3.63
N ALA A 116 59.02 -89.36 -4.27
CA ALA A 116 58.87 -87.98 -3.82
C ALA A 116 57.91 -87.86 -2.61
N PRO A 117 58.18 -86.98 -1.63
CA PRO A 117 57.26 -86.69 -0.53
C PRO A 117 56.06 -85.86 -1.02
N ILE A 118 54.88 -86.21 -0.51
CA ILE A 118 53.60 -85.51 -0.77
C ILE A 118 52.85 -85.39 0.55
N GLY A 119 52.49 -84.16 0.91
CA GLY A 119 51.57 -83.88 2.02
C GLY A 119 50.14 -84.08 1.54
N ARG A 120 49.42 -85.03 2.12
CA ARG A 120 48.02 -85.34 1.78
C ARG A 120 47.10 -84.78 2.85
N ILE A 121 46.31 -83.77 2.49
CA ILE A 121 45.23 -83.24 3.30
C ILE A 121 43.96 -84.05 2.97
N THR A 122 43.26 -84.54 3.99
CA THR A 122 42.01 -85.30 3.86
C THR A 122 40.92 -84.59 4.65
N VAL A 123 39.94 -84.02 3.96
CA VAL A 123 38.73 -83.48 4.56
C VAL A 123 37.66 -84.57 4.50
N THR A 124 37.24 -85.09 5.65
CA THR A 124 36.15 -86.06 5.74
C THR A 124 34.86 -85.33 6.00
N PHE A 125 33.83 -85.61 5.21
CA PHE A 125 32.51 -85.00 5.34
C PHE A 125 31.52 -85.91 6.10
N ASP A 126 30.59 -85.29 6.81
CA ASP A 126 29.41 -85.92 7.42
C ASP A 126 28.21 -85.96 6.47
N ALA A 127 28.10 -84.97 5.58
CA ALA A 127 27.10 -84.85 4.53
C ALA A 127 27.78 -84.58 3.17
N ASP A 128 27.08 -84.77 2.05
CA ASP A 128 27.60 -84.28 0.77
C ASP A 128 27.57 -82.74 0.77
N ALA A 129 28.64 -82.11 0.27
CA ALA A 129 28.74 -80.66 0.21
C ALA A 129 29.57 -80.21 -0.99
N LEU A 130 29.19 -79.04 -1.54
CA LEU A 130 29.98 -78.34 -2.53
C LEU A 130 31.25 -77.79 -1.87
N TYR A 131 32.36 -77.79 -2.60
CA TYR A 131 33.61 -77.23 -2.11
C TYR A 131 34.38 -76.53 -3.24
N HIS A 132 35.19 -75.55 -2.86
CA HIS A 132 36.12 -74.87 -3.74
C HIS A 132 37.51 -74.87 -3.10
N VAL A 133 38.50 -75.43 -3.80
CA VAL A 133 39.91 -75.44 -3.37
C VAL A 133 40.70 -74.46 -4.23
N ARG A 134 41.46 -73.58 -3.61
CA ARG A 134 42.36 -72.63 -4.29
C ARG A 134 43.68 -72.46 -3.53
N ALA A 135 44.72 -72.06 -4.24
CA ALA A 135 45.91 -71.49 -3.60
C ALA A 135 45.64 -70.03 -3.20
N ASP A 136 46.12 -69.63 -2.04
CA ASP A 136 46.12 -68.24 -1.56
C ASP A 136 47.49 -67.95 -0.95
N GLY A 137 48.38 -67.32 -1.72
CA GLY A 137 49.80 -67.17 -1.38
C GLY A 137 50.50 -68.51 -1.15
N ASN A 138 50.93 -68.75 0.09
CA ASN A 138 51.54 -70.01 0.54
C ASN A 138 50.54 -71.00 1.17
N ALA A 139 49.23 -70.73 1.10
CA ALA A 139 48.20 -71.58 1.69
C ALA A 139 47.34 -72.29 0.64
N VAL A 140 46.81 -73.46 1.01
CA VAL A 140 45.65 -74.09 0.35
C VAL A 140 44.42 -73.71 1.15
N VAL A 141 43.48 -73.02 0.51
CA VAL A 141 42.18 -72.63 1.10
C VAL A 141 41.10 -73.51 0.50
N VAL A 142 40.38 -74.24 1.36
CA VAL A 142 39.19 -75.01 1.03
C VAL A 142 37.99 -74.30 1.62
N VAL A 143 37.09 -73.80 0.77
CA VAL A 143 35.79 -73.29 1.19
C VAL A 143 34.78 -74.40 0.96
N VAL A 144 34.18 -74.92 2.03
CA VAL A 144 33.11 -75.92 1.99
C VAL A 144 31.78 -75.20 2.21
N ASP A 145 30.79 -75.48 1.37
CA ASP A 145 29.42 -75.02 1.52
C ASP A 145 28.80 -75.62 2.80
N GLY A 146 28.29 -74.75 3.67
CA GLY A 146 27.66 -75.08 4.94
C GLY A 146 26.14 -75.01 4.91
N THR A 147 25.50 -74.96 3.74
CA THR A 147 24.04 -74.81 3.63
C THR A 147 23.26 -75.91 4.36
N ASP A 148 23.74 -77.16 4.34
CA ASP A 148 23.15 -78.30 5.06
C ASP A 148 23.70 -78.49 6.50
N ARG A 149 24.39 -77.48 7.04
CA ARG A 149 24.98 -77.54 8.38
C ARG A 149 23.90 -77.60 9.47
N LYS A 150 24.01 -78.59 10.34
CA LYS A 150 23.24 -78.63 11.59
C LYS A 150 23.88 -77.66 12.59
N LEU A 151 23.42 -76.40 12.56
CA LEU A 151 23.72 -75.44 13.62
C LEU A 151 23.38 -76.05 14.98
N SER A 152 24.27 -75.88 15.96
CA SER A 152 23.99 -76.30 17.32
C SER A 152 22.76 -75.56 17.86
N GLN A 153 22.01 -76.18 18.78
CA GLN A 153 20.81 -75.58 19.36
C GLN A 153 21.08 -74.19 19.96
N ALA A 154 22.28 -73.98 20.52
CA ALA A 154 22.75 -72.70 21.03
C ALA A 154 22.95 -71.65 19.92
N GLN A 155 23.58 -72.01 18.80
CA GLN A 155 23.78 -71.10 17.66
C GLN A 155 22.45 -70.74 16.99
N SER A 156 21.54 -71.70 16.81
CA SER A 156 20.19 -71.45 16.29
C SER A 156 19.41 -70.49 17.18
N ALA A 157 19.51 -70.64 18.51
CA ALA A 157 18.89 -69.71 19.46
C ALA A 157 19.49 -68.30 19.39
N GLN A 158 20.82 -68.17 19.23
CA GLN A 158 21.48 -66.88 19.06
C GLN A 158 21.06 -66.16 17.76
N VAL A 159 20.99 -66.88 16.64
CA VAL A 159 20.53 -66.31 15.35
C VAL A 159 19.07 -65.87 15.44
N ALA A 160 18.19 -66.69 16.01
CA ALA A 160 16.79 -66.33 16.22
C ALA A 160 16.63 -65.10 17.15
N ALA A 161 17.42 -65.02 18.22
CA ALA A 161 17.44 -63.86 19.10
C ALA A 161 17.92 -62.60 18.35
N ALA A 162 19.01 -62.68 17.59
CA ALA A 162 19.52 -61.57 16.79
C ALA A 162 18.51 -61.08 15.74
N GLU A 163 17.84 -61.98 15.01
CA GLU A 163 16.77 -61.61 14.09
C GLU A 163 15.60 -60.91 14.81
N SER A 164 15.19 -61.41 15.97
CA SER A 164 14.11 -60.80 16.75
C SER A 164 14.47 -59.39 17.24
N ALA A 165 15.75 -59.18 17.62
CA ALA A 165 16.28 -57.88 18.01
C ALA A 165 16.33 -56.91 16.82
N ILE A 166 16.78 -57.36 15.64
CA ILE A 166 16.80 -56.55 14.41
C ILE A 166 15.37 -56.17 14.00
N LYS A 167 14.43 -57.11 13.99
CA LYS A 167 13.01 -56.85 13.69
C LYS A 167 12.39 -55.84 14.67
N THR A 168 12.73 -55.94 15.96
CA THR A 168 12.26 -54.99 16.99
C THR A 168 12.89 -53.61 16.82
N ALA A 169 14.18 -53.53 16.48
CA ALA A 169 14.88 -52.27 16.23
C ALA A 169 14.30 -51.55 14.99
N ALA A 170 14.12 -52.27 13.88
CA ALA A 170 13.51 -51.73 12.66
C ALA A 170 12.08 -51.20 12.88
N ALA A 171 11.27 -51.92 13.68
CA ALA A 171 9.92 -51.46 14.04
C ALA A 171 9.94 -50.14 14.84
N ARG A 172 10.87 -49.99 15.79
CA ARG A 172 11.06 -48.74 16.56
C ARG A 172 11.55 -47.59 15.68
N GLU A 173 12.48 -47.84 14.77
CA GLU A 173 12.96 -46.83 13.82
C GLU A 173 11.82 -46.36 12.90
N GLN A 174 10.99 -47.28 12.40
CA GLN A 174 9.83 -46.95 11.58
C GLN A 174 8.78 -46.13 12.36
N GLN A 175 8.57 -46.42 13.64
CA GLN A 175 7.70 -45.61 14.52
C GLN A 175 8.25 -44.19 14.68
N LEU A 176 9.52 -44.03 15.08
CA LEU A 176 10.17 -42.71 15.22
C LEU A 176 10.17 -41.91 13.91
N ALA A 177 10.40 -42.56 12.77
CA ALA A 177 10.33 -41.91 11.46
C ALA A 177 8.90 -41.45 11.11
N SER A 178 7.86 -42.18 11.55
CA SER A 178 6.47 -41.76 11.38
C SER A 178 6.10 -40.58 12.28
N GLU A 179 6.58 -40.57 13.53
CA GLU A 179 6.36 -39.47 14.47
C GLU A 179 7.07 -38.19 14.04
N LEU A 180 8.32 -38.26 13.58
CA LEU A 180 9.05 -37.12 13.01
C LEU A 180 8.34 -36.52 11.78
N ARG A 181 7.73 -37.35 10.92
CA ARG A 181 6.91 -36.87 9.79
C ARG A 181 5.63 -36.18 10.29
N ALA A 182 4.96 -36.74 11.29
CA ALA A 182 3.77 -36.15 11.88
C ALA A 182 4.06 -34.80 12.55
N THR A 183 5.19 -34.67 13.26
CA THR A 183 5.64 -33.43 13.90
C THR A 183 5.95 -32.36 12.86
N ARG A 184 6.75 -32.66 11.83
CA ARG A 184 7.03 -31.72 10.72
C ARG A 184 5.76 -31.25 10.02
N GLY A 185 4.79 -32.14 9.80
CA GLY A 185 3.49 -31.76 9.22
C GLY A 185 2.72 -30.74 10.07
N ARG A 186 2.78 -30.85 11.41
CA ARG A 186 2.19 -29.85 12.32
C ARG A 186 2.96 -28.53 12.31
N GLU A 187 4.29 -28.58 12.28
CA GLU A 187 5.15 -27.38 12.18
C GLU A 187 4.89 -26.61 10.88
N GLU A 188 4.80 -27.30 9.74
CA GLU A 188 4.45 -26.70 8.44
C GLU A 188 3.05 -26.06 8.46
N GLN A 189 2.06 -26.74 9.05
CA GLN A 189 0.71 -26.17 9.23
C GLN A 189 0.72 -24.94 10.13
N ALA A 190 1.45 -24.96 11.26
CA ALA A 190 1.60 -23.81 12.15
C ALA A 190 2.32 -22.63 11.47
N ALA A 191 3.34 -22.89 10.66
CA ALA A 191 4.04 -21.88 9.88
C ALA A 191 3.13 -21.24 8.81
N LEU A 192 2.30 -22.05 8.13
CA LEU A 192 1.30 -21.55 7.18
C LEU A 192 0.21 -20.72 7.87
N ALA A 193 -0.29 -21.15 9.03
CA ALA A 193 -1.25 -20.40 9.84
C ALA A 193 -0.68 -19.06 10.32
N SER A 194 0.55 -19.05 10.84
CA SER A 194 1.25 -17.83 11.25
C SER A 194 1.45 -16.85 10.08
N LYS A 195 1.79 -17.36 8.88
CA LYS A 195 1.90 -16.54 7.67
C LYS A 195 0.55 -15.96 7.24
N ALA A 196 -0.53 -16.72 7.36
CA ALA A 196 -1.88 -16.23 7.08
C ALA A 196 -2.30 -15.13 8.06
N ALA A 197 -2.06 -15.32 9.36
CA ALA A 197 -2.36 -14.33 10.40
C ALA A 197 -1.58 -13.02 10.23
N LEU A 198 -0.31 -13.08 9.81
CA LEU A 198 0.47 -11.87 9.46
C LEU A 198 -0.13 -11.13 8.24
N GLY A 199 -0.53 -11.87 7.20
CA GLY A 199 -1.18 -11.28 6.03
C GLY A 199 -2.55 -10.67 6.33
N GLU A 200 -3.31 -11.26 7.25
CA GLU A 200 -4.56 -10.71 7.78
C GLU A 200 -4.29 -9.40 8.55
N ARG A 201 -3.35 -9.41 9.50
CA ARG A 201 -2.95 -8.21 10.26
C ARG A 201 -2.51 -7.05 9.38
N ASP A 202 -1.76 -7.31 8.32
CA ASP A 202 -1.25 -6.26 7.44
C ASP A 202 -2.37 -5.67 6.55
N ARG A 203 -3.37 -6.47 6.12
CA ARG A 203 -4.62 -5.95 5.49
C ARG A 203 -5.40 -5.04 6.45
N LEU A 204 -5.58 -5.48 7.69
CA LEU A 204 -6.30 -4.73 8.72
C LEU A 204 -5.61 -3.38 9.03
N ARG A 205 -4.27 -3.32 8.91
CA ARG A 205 -3.51 -2.05 8.98
C ARG A 205 -3.75 -1.15 7.78
N GLU A 206 -3.80 -1.69 6.56
CA GLU A 206 -4.14 -0.90 5.36
C GLU A 206 -5.56 -0.31 5.44
N GLU A 207 -6.53 -1.08 5.92
CA GLU A 207 -7.90 -0.62 6.14
C GLU A 207 -7.96 0.52 7.16
N LEU A 208 -7.22 0.42 8.26
CA LEU A 208 -7.13 1.48 9.29
C LEU A 208 -6.47 2.76 8.74
N VAL A 209 -5.48 2.64 7.85
CA VAL A 209 -4.88 3.80 7.16
C VAL A 209 -5.89 4.46 6.21
N ARG A 210 -6.68 3.69 5.46
CA ARG A 210 -7.75 4.23 4.60
C ARG A 210 -8.80 4.97 5.43
N ALA A 211 -9.32 4.34 6.48
CA ALA A 211 -10.30 4.96 7.37
C ALA A 211 -9.81 6.28 8.00
N LYS A 212 -8.51 6.40 8.31
CA LYS A 212 -7.90 7.66 8.75
C LYS A 212 -7.85 8.73 7.65
N SER A 213 -7.54 8.35 6.41
CA SER A 213 -7.56 9.27 5.25
C SER A 213 -8.97 9.77 4.97
N ASP A 214 -9.97 8.90 5.09
CA ASP A 214 -11.38 9.27 4.89
C ASP A 214 -11.81 10.31 5.92
N LEU A 215 -11.43 10.13 7.20
CA LEU A 215 -11.72 11.08 8.28
C LEU A 215 -11.06 12.46 8.04
N GLN A 216 -9.84 12.50 7.49
CA GLN A 216 -9.21 13.77 7.08
C GLN A 216 -9.94 14.47 5.93
N ALA A 217 -10.48 13.72 4.96
CA ALA A 217 -11.31 14.29 3.90
C ALA A 217 -12.61 14.92 4.45
N GLN A 218 -13.16 14.35 5.53
CA GLN A 218 -14.35 14.88 6.21
C GLN A 218 -14.08 16.21 6.91
N ASP A 219 -12.94 16.34 7.60
CA ASP A 219 -12.54 17.61 8.22
C ASP A 219 -12.35 18.71 7.16
N ALA A 220 -11.81 18.37 5.98
CA ALA A 220 -11.71 19.29 4.85
C ALA A 220 -13.09 19.72 4.30
N VAL A 221 -14.06 18.82 4.19
CA VAL A 221 -15.44 19.16 3.78
C VAL A 221 -16.15 20.00 4.85
N ARG A 222 -15.95 19.70 6.13
CA ARG A 222 -16.47 20.50 7.25
C ARG A 222 -15.90 21.92 7.26
N ALA A 223 -14.61 22.07 6.97
CA ALA A 223 -13.98 23.40 6.82
C ALA A 223 -14.57 24.18 5.64
N ARG A 224 -14.76 23.54 4.47
CA ARG A 224 -15.42 24.16 3.31
C ARG A 224 -16.86 24.59 3.60
N LEU A 225 -17.65 23.76 4.28
CA LEU A 225 -19.01 24.12 4.69
C LEU A 225 -18.98 25.36 5.60
N SER A 226 -18.08 25.42 6.59
CA SER A 226 -17.94 26.59 7.46
C SER A 226 -17.54 27.86 6.71
N GLN A 227 -16.72 27.75 5.65
CA GLN A 227 -16.35 28.88 4.78
C GLN A 227 -17.53 29.34 3.93
N ALA A 228 -18.30 28.41 3.34
CA ALA A 228 -19.51 28.73 2.58
C ALA A 228 -20.58 29.39 3.46
N GLU A 229 -20.73 28.96 4.72
CA GLU A 229 -21.63 29.60 5.68
C GLU A 229 -21.21 31.04 6.01
N ALA A 230 -19.92 31.30 6.18
CA ALA A 230 -19.39 32.65 6.37
C ALA A 230 -19.62 33.54 5.13
N ALA A 231 -19.38 33.02 3.93
CA ALA A 231 -19.63 33.74 2.67
C ALA A 231 -21.10 34.10 2.48
N VAL A 232 -22.03 33.18 2.79
CA VAL A 232 -23.48 33.45 2.79
C VAL A 232 -23.83 34.54 3.81
N ALA A 233 -23.24 34.52 5.01
CA ALA A 233 -23.48 35.55 6.02
C ALA A 233 -23.00 36.94 5.56
N GLU A 234 -21.82 37.02 4.95
CA GLU A 234 -21.28 38.27 4.39
C GLU A 234 -22.13 38.80 3.23
N ALA A 235 -22.54 37.93 2.29
CA ALA A 235 -23.42 38.31 1.18
C ALA A 235 -24.79 38.84 1.66
N ASN A 236 -25.35 38.27 2.72
CA ASN A 236 -26.57 38.78 3.36
C ASN A 236 -26.37 40.16 3.97
N GLN A 237 -25.22 40.42 4.60
CA GLN A 237 -24.90 41.73 5.17
C GLN A 237 -24.73 42.79 4.08
N ARG A 238 -23.96 42.50 3.02
CA ARG A 238 -23.81 43.39 1.85
C ARG A 238 -25.17 43.72 1.20
N LEU A 239 -26.04 42.72 1.03
CA LEU A 239 -27.40 42.90 0.49
C LEU A 239 -28.27 43.81 1.36
N LYS A 240 -28.14 43.74 2.69
CA LYS A 240 -28.85 44.59 3.64
C LYS A 240 -28.34 46.03 3.58
N ASP A 241 -27.03 46.22 3.50
CA ASP A 241 -26.41 47.54 3.44
C ASP A 241 -26.78 48.27 2.14
N GLU A 242 -26.82 47.56 1.00
CA GLU A 242 -27.28 48.14 -0.27
C GLU A 242 -28.79 48.43 -0.30
N GLN A 243 -29.62 47.63 0.37
CA GLN A 243 -31.04 47.97 0.54
C GLN A 243 -31.21 49.27 1.34
N GLN A 244 -30.44 49.45 2.42
CA GLN A 244 -30.45 50.70 3.19
C GLN A 244 -29.96 51.90 2.37
N ASN A 245 -28.97 51.72 1.49
CA ASN A 245 -28.51 52.77 0.58
C ASN A 245 -29.59 53.13 -0.46
N ALA A 246 -30.22 52.14 -1.08
CA ALA A 246 -31.30 52.35 -2.04
C ALA A 246 -32.51 53.08 -1.39
N ASP A 247 -32.86 52.75 -0.15
CA ASP A 247 -33.95 53.41 0.57
C ASP A 247 -33.60 54.83 1.05
N LYS A 248 -32.33 55.11 1.39
CA LYS A 248 -31.85 56.49 1.61
C LYS A 248 -32.00 57.33 0.34
N LEU A 249 -31.52 56.83 -0.80
CA LEU A 249 -31.62 57.50 -2.11
C LEU A 249 -33.08 57.76 -2.52
N ARG A 250 -33.99 56.80 -2.28
CA ARG A 250 -35.44 57.00 -2.45
C ARG A 250 -35.99 58.11 -1.54
N GLY A 251 -35.54 58.16 -0.29
CA GLY A 251 -35.90 59.20 0.67
C GLY A 251 -35.44 60.59 0.22
N GLU A 252 -34.22 60.71 -0.29
CA GLU A 252 -33.67 61.94 -0.86
C GLU A 252 -34.42 62.37 -2.12
N LEU A 253 -34.63 61.46 -3.08
CA LEU A 253 -35.44 61.71 -4.29
C LEU A 253 -36.86 62.22 -3.97
N ASN A 254 -37.51 61.64 -2.96
CA ASN A 254 -38.85 62.05 -2.54
C ASN A 254 -38.84 63.45 -1.89
N LYS A 255 -37.81 63.77 -1.08
CA LYS A 255 -37.62 65.12 -0.53
C LYS A 255 -37.36 66.15 -1.63
N GLU A 256 -36.52 65.82 -2.62
CA GLU A 256 -36.26 66.71 -3.75
C GLU A 256 -37.52 66.95 -4.58
N ARG A 257 -38.27 65.90 -4.93
CA ARG A 257 -39.56 65.99 -5.63
C ARG A 257 -40.57 66.86 -4.86
N ALA A 258 -40.70 66.66 -3.55
CA ALA A 258 -41.56 67.47 -2.70
C ALA A 258 -41.11 68.95 -2.66
N SER A 259 -39.80 69.22 -2.56
CA SER A 259 -39.27 70.59 -2.60
C SER A 259 -39.57 71.30 -3.93
N LEU A 260 -39.44 70.58 -5.05
CA LEU A 260 -39.72 71.11 -6.38
C LEU A 260 -41.22 71.39 -6.54
N ALA A 261 -42.07 70.45 -6.12
CA ALA A 261 -43.53 70.60 -6.16
C ALA A 261 -44.00 71.79 -5.31
N ALA A 262 -43.44 71.99 -4.12
CA ALA A 262 -43.75 73.13 -3.25
C ALA A 262 -43.40 74.48 -3.91
N VAL A 263 -42.21 74.61 -4.51
CA VAL A 263 -41.79 75.83 -5.22
C VAL A 263 -42.67 76.09 -6.46
N VAL A 264 -43.05 75.05 -7.20
CA VAL A 264 -43.97 75.17 -8.34
C VAL A 264 -45.37 75.60 -7.90
N ALA A 265 -45.92 75.01 -6.84
CA ALA A 265 -47.22 75.36 -6.29
C ALA A 265 -47.25 76.80 -5.74
N GLN A 266 -46.21 77.21 -5.02
CA GLN A 266 -46.07 78.58 -4.53
C GLN A 266 -46.06 79.58 -5.69
N ARG A 267 -45.26 79.30 -6.73
CA ARG A 267 -45.23 80.14 -7.94
C ARG A 267 -46.60 80.23 -8.61
N GLN A 268 -47.30 79.11 -8.79
CA GLN A 268 -48.65 79.09 -9.37
C GLN A 268 -49.65 79.91 -8.54
N SER A 269 -49.55 79.86 -7.20
CA SER A 269 -50.43 80.62 -6.31
C SER A 269 -50.22 82.14 -6.41
N GLU A 270 -48.97 82.60 -6.53
CA GLU A 270 -48.68 84.03 -6.72
C GLU A 270 -48.98 84.51 -8.15
N GLU A 271 -48.76 83.67 -9.17
CA GLU A 271 -49.18 83.97 -10.55
C GLU A 271 -50.71 84.11 -10.65
N ALA A 272 -51.48 83.21 -10.04
CA ALA A 272 -52.94 83.31 -9.94
C ALA A 272 -53.41 84.54 -9.14
N ARG A 273 -52.70 84.91 -8.06
CA ARG A 273 -52.98 86.12 -7.28
C ARG A 273 -52.76 87.40 -8.08
N VAL A 274 -51.69 87.45 -8.89
CA VAL A 274 -51.41 88.57 -9.81
C VAL A 274 -52.51 88.66 -10.89
N GLU A 275 -53.02 87.54 -11.39
CA GLU A 275 -54.14 87.53 -12.34
C GLU A 275 -55.47 88.02 -11.71
N LEU A 276 -55.80 87.55 -10.50
CA LEU A 276 -56.99 87.99 -9.77
C LEU A 276 -56.98 89.51 -9.50
N LEU A 277 -55.84 90.05 -9.05
CA LEU A 277 -55.69 91.50 -8.82
C LEU A 277 -55.83 92.30 -10.12
N ARG A 278 -55.32 91.79 -11.25
CA ARG A 278 -55.52 92.42 -12.58
C ARG A 278 -57.00 92.43 -12.98
N GLN A 279 -57.73 91.34 -12.74
CA GLN A 279 -59.17 91.27 -13.01
C GLN A 279 -59.94 92.29 -12.17
N GLN A 280 -59.70 92.36 -10.86
CA GLN A 280 -60.36 93.30 -9.95
C GLN A 280 -60.10 94.77 -10.32
N ILE A 281 -58.87 95.13 -10.70
CA ILE A 281 -58.54 96.47 -11.19
C ILE A 281 -59.29 96.77 -12.49
N GLY A 282 -59.32 95.83 -13.44
CA GLY A 282 -60.04 95.98 -14.70
C GLY A 282 -61.57 96.10 -14.52
N GLU A 283 -62.15 95.43 -13.54
CA GLU A 283 -63.58 95.58 -13.19
C GLU A 283 -63.87 96.95 -12.55
N LEU A 284 -63.05 97.40 -11.60
CA LEU A 284 -63.22 98.72 -11.00
C LEU A 284 -63.05 99.86 -12.01
N GLN A 285 -62.09 99.75 -12.94
CA GLN A 285 -61.93 100.70 -14.05
C GLN A 285 -63.17 100.74 -14.96
N LYS A 286 -63.77 99.58 -15.27
CA LYS A 286 -65.04 99.53 -16.02
C LYS A 286 -66.21 100.15 -15.23
N GLN A 287 -66.29 99.91 -13.92
CA GLN A 287 -67.30 100.54 -13.06
C GLN A 287 -67.13 102.06 -12.95
N GLN A 288 -65.89 102.55 -12.90
CA GLN A 288 -65.57 103.99 -12.93
C GLN A 288 -66.01 104.63 -14.25
N ALA A 289 -65.68 104.01 -15.39
CA ALA A 289 -66.12 104.47 -16.70
C ALA A 289 -67.65 104.50 -16.88
N ALA A 290 -68.38 103.58 -16.22
CA ALA A 290 -69.83 103.45 -16.36
C ALA A 290 -70.66 104.42 -15.49
N GLN A 291 -70.10 105.00 -14.42
CA GLN A 291 -70.89 105.74 -13.42
C GLN A 291 -70.67 107.26 -13.41
N GLY A 292 -69.66 107.76 -14.13
CA GLY A 292 -69.39 109.20 -14.25
C GLY A 292 -68.75 109.84 -13.00
N ALA A 293 -68.14 111.02 -13.21
CA ALA A 293 -67.26 111.72 -12.27
C ALA A 293 -68.01 112.43 -11.11
N ARG A 294 -68.74 111.66 -10.28
CA ARG A 294 -69.47 112.16 -9.10
C ARG A 294 -69.37 111.24 -7.87
N ALA A 295 -68.42 110.29 -7.84
CA ALA A 295 -68.24 109.34 -6.74
C ALA A 295 -66.77 108.94 -6.56
N ASP A 296 -65.87 109.93 -6.66
CA ASP A 296 -64.51 109.68 -7.17
C ASP A 296 -63.51 109.28 -6.07
N GLY A 297 -63.44 110.04 -4.97
CA GLY A 297 -62.40 109.88 -3.93
C GLY A 297 -62.21 108.46 -3.39
N GLN A 298 -63.27 107.83 -2.88
CA GLN A 298 -63.17 106.47 -2.29
C GLN A 298 -62.84 105.37 -3.31
N ARG A 299 -63.08 105.61 -4.60
CA ARG A 299 -62.81 104.64 -5.67
C ARG A 299 -61.39 104.77 -6.19
N ASP A 300 -60.91 106.00 -6.32
CA ASP A 300 -59.52 106.27 -6.66
C ASP A 300 -58.58 105.80 -5.52
N GLU A 301 -58.97 105.97 -4.25
CA GLU A 301 -58.28 105.36 -3.11
C GLU A 301 -58.26 103.82 -3.20
N ARG A 302 -59.39 103.18 -3.52
CA ARG A 302 -59.46 101.71 -3.66
C ARG A 302 -58.65 101.20 -4.84
N LEU A 303 -58.63 101.93 -5.97
CA LEU A 303 -57.79 101.62 -7.13
C LEU A 303 -56.31 101.78 -6.81
N ALA A 304 -55.91 102.85 -6.12
CA ALA A 304 -54.53 103.06 -5.68
C ALA A 304 -54.07 101.97 -4.69
N LEU A 305 -54.94 101.54 -3.78
CA LEU A 305 -54.67 100.41 -2.88
C LEU A 305 -54.48 99.10 -3.65
N LEU A 306 -55.36 98.77 -4.60
CA LEU A 306 -55.24 97.55 -5.41
C LEU A 306 -54.04 97.58 -6.37
N GLN A 307 -53.68 98.74 -6.92
CA GLN A 307 -52.45 98.92 -7.68
C GLN A 307 -51.22 98.66 -6.79
N LYS A 308 -51.20 99.22 -5.57
CA LYS A 308 -50.14 98.98 -4.59
C LYS A 308 -50.06 97.51 -4.15
N GLU A 309 -51.19 96.81 -4.04
CA GLU A 309 -51.22 95.37 -3.80
C GLU A 309 -50.76 94.55 -5.01
N LEU A 310 -51.12 94.95 -6.24
CA LEU A 310 -50.64 94.33 -7.47
C LEU A 310 -49.13 94.49 -7.63
N ASP A 311 -48.57 95.67 -7.37
CA ASP A 311 -47.13 95.90 -7.45
C ASP A 311 -46.38 95.16 -6.32
N LYS A 312 -46.96 95.07 -5.12
CA LYS A 312 -46.44 94.19 -4.07
C LYS A 312 -46.46 92.71 -4.48
N ALA A 313 -47.54 92.23 -5.10
CA ALA A 313 -47.64 90.85 -5.58
C ALA A 313 -46.68 90.57 -6.75
N ARG A 314 -46.46 91.55 -7.65
CA ARG A 314 -45.44 91.48 -8.71
C ARG A 314 -44.03 91.39 -8.12
N LEU A 315 -43.69 92.25 -7.16
CA LEU A 315 -42.40 92.21 -6.47
C LEU A 315 -42.21 90.89 -5.71
N GLN A 316 -43.26 90.33 -5.10
CA GLN A 316 -43.21 89.00 -4.46
C GLN A 316 -42.98 87.89 -5.50
N ALA A 317 -43.69 87.91 -6.63
CA ALA A 317 -43.50 86.94 -7.72
C ALA A 317 -42.12 87.06 -8.40
N GLU A 318 -41.57 88.27 -8.54
CA GLU A 318 -40.22 88.51 -9.06
C GLU A 318 -39.14 88.09 -8.05
N ALA A 319 -39.33 88.35 -6.76
CA ALA A 319 -38.44 87.86 -5.70
C ALA A 319 -38.37 86.32 -5.70
N LEU A 320 -39.51 85.62 -5.82
CA LEU A 320 -39.56 84.16 -5.94
C LEU A 320 -38.93 83.64 -7.25
N ARG A 321 -39.00 84.41 -8.34
CA ARG A 321 -38.28 84.09 -9.60
C ARG A 321 -36.77 84.25 -9.43
N GLU A 322 -36.30 85.26 -8.71
CA GLU A 322 -34.88 85.45 -8.41
C GLU A 322 -34.35 84.45 -7.37
N GLU A 323 -35.15 84.10 -6.35
CA GLU A 323 -34.79 83.06 -5.39
C GLU A 323 -34.70 81.68 -6.06
N SER A 324 -35.69 81.31 -6.88
CA SER A 324 -35.62 80.09 -7.70
C SER A 324 -34.51 80.15 -8.77
N ARG A 325 -34.10 81.34 -9.23
CA ARG A 325 -32.88 81.50 -10.04
C ARG A 325 -31.61 81.16 -9.25
N ARG A 326 -31.45 81.73 -8.05
CA ARG A 326 -30.30 81.48 -7.14
C ARG A 326 -30.22 80.02 -6.70
N VAL A 327 -31.33 79.43 -6.27
CA VAL A 327 -31.39 78.01 -5.86
C VAL A 327 -31.02 77.10 -7.03
N ALA A 328 -31.48 77.40 -8.26
CA ALA A 328 -31.09 76.63 -9.45
C ALA A 328 -29.60 76.80 -9.81
N GLU A 329 -29.01 77.97 -9.59
CA GLU A 329 -27.60 78.23 -9.87
C GLU A 329 -26.66 77.60 -8.85
N GLN A 330 -26.98 77.71 -7.55
CA GLN A 330 -26.29 76.97 -6.48
C GLN A 330 -26.38 75.45 -6.72
N ARG A 331 -27.57 74.94 -7.06
CA ARG A 331 -27.76 73.54 -7.45
C ARG A 331 -26.88 73.16 -8.64
N ARG A 332 -26.69 74.04 -9.63
CA ARG A 332 -25.86 73.79 -10.81
C ARG A 332 -24.36 73.75 -10.46
N GLN A 333 -23.90 74.61 -9.56
CA GLN A 333 -22.51 74.61 -9.06
C GLN A 333 -22.22 73.30 -8.30
N ALA A 334 -23.07 72.94 -7.33
CA ALA A 334 -22.94 71.70 -6.57
C ALA A 334 -22.91 70.44 -7.46
N GLN A 335 -23.65 70.43 -8.58
CA GLN A 335 -23.60 69.32 -9.54
C GLN A 335 -22.37 69.35 -10.46
N ALA A 336 -21.87 70.52 -10.83
CA ALA A 336 -20.60 70.59 -11.55
C ALA A 336 -19.47 70.00 -10.69
N GLU A 337 -19.50 70.28 -9.38
CA GLU A 337 -18.61 69.70 -8.39
C GLU A 337 -18.85 68.19 -8.23
N GLU A 338 -20.09 67.72 -8.06
CA GLU A 338 -20.41 66.28 -7.93
C GLU A 338 -20.00 65.49 -9.18
N VAL A 339 -20.28 65.97 -10.39
CA VAL A 339 -19.84 65.33 -11.64
C VAL A 339 -18.32 65.32 -11.75
N THR A 340 -17.63 66.35 -11.27
CA THR A 340 -16.16 66.38 -11.24
C THR A 340 -15.58 65.42 -10.21
N HIS A 341 -16.23 65.28 -9.05
CA HIS A 341 -15.90 64.30 -8.02
C HIS A 341 -16.15 62.87 -8.51
N LEU A 342 -17.30 62.58 -9.11
CA LEU A 342 -17.64 61.27 -9.68
C LEU A 342 -16.68 60.89 -10.82
N LYS A 343 -16.28 61.84 -11.68
CA LYS A 343 -15.22 61.60 -12.68
C LYS A 343 -13.88 61.23 -12.02
N LYS A 344 -13.53 61.87 -10.88
CA LYS A 344 -12.32 61.53 -10.12
C LYS A 344 -12.42 60.14 -9.49
N VAL A 345 -13.54 59.82 -8.83
CA VAL A 345 -13.78 58.50 -8.22
C VAL A 345 -13.81 57.39 -9.28
N LEU A 346 -14.41 57.64 -10.45
CA LEU A 346 -14.36 56.71 -11.58
C LEU A 346 -12.93 56.55 -12.10
N ALA A 347 -12.14 57.62 -12.23
CA ALA A 347 -10.73 57.51 -12.63
C ALA A 347 -9.88 56.76 -11.59
N GLU A 348 -10.14 56.96 -10.29
CA GLU A 348 -9.48 56.22 -9.19
C GLU A 348 -9.89 54.72 -9.21
N LYS A 349 -11.17 54.41 -9.46
CA LYS A 349 -11.66 53.03 -9.58
C LYS A 349 -11.19 52.36 -10.86
N ASP A 350 -11.11 53.08 -11.98
CA ASP A 350 -10.48 52.60 -13.21
C ASP A 350 -9.00 52.32 -12.98
N GLN A 351 -8.30 53.15 -12.19
CA GLN A 351 -6.91 52.90 -11.81
C GLN A 351 -6.75 51.70 -10.86
N GLU A 352 -7.69 51.49 -9.93
CA GLU A 352 -7.72 50.32 -9.05
C GLU A 352 -8.02 49.03 -9.83
N VAL A 353 -9.00 49.07 -10.74
CA VAL A 353 -9.31 47.97 -11.68
C VAL A 353 -8.13 47.73 -12.63
N GLN A 354 -7.41 48.77 -13.08
CA GLN A 354 -6.18 48.63 -13.86
C GLN A 354 -5.03 48.03 -13.04
N ARG A 355 -4.95 48.26 -11.72
CA ARG A 355 -3.95 47.60 -10.84
C ARG A 355 -4.31 46.13 -10.58
N ALA A 356 -5.58 45.83 -10.33
CA ALA A 356 -6.07 44.46 -10.20
C ALA A 356 -5.89 43.68 -11.51
N ARG A 357 -6.21 44.31 -12.64
CA ARG A 357 -5.94 43.78 -13.99
C ARG A 357 -4.44 43.68 -14.26
N ALA A 358 -3.59 44.63 -13.86
CA ALA A 358 -2.14 44.48 -14.00
C ALA A 358 -1.57 43.23 -13.29
N GLY A 359 -2.24 42.75 -12.23
CA GLY A 359 -1.96 41.47 -11.58
C GLY A 359 -2.37 40.24 -12.42
N SER A 360 -3.46 40.30 -13.19
CA SER A 360 -3.83 39.25 -14.16
C SER A 360 -3.15 39.40 -15.53
N ASP A 361 -2.77 40.62 -15.91
CA ASP A 361 -2.30 40.99 -17.24
C ASP A 361 -0.83 40.64 -17.46
N ALA A 362 -0.10 40.23 -16.42
CA ALA A 362 1.13 39.48 -16.58
C ALA A 362 0.93 38.18 -17.41
N GLN A 363 -0.30 37.64 -17.44
CA GLN A 363 -0.69 36.51 -18.31
C GLN A 363 -1.45 36.94 -19.60
N ALA A 364 -1.88 38.20 -19.71
CA ALA A 364 -2.66 38.69 -20.86
C ALA A 364 -1.86 39.58 -21.83
N LYS A 365 -0.76 40.21 -21.39
CA LYS A 365 0.06 41.12 -22.21
C LYS A 365 0.64 40.47 -23.47
N ASP A 366 0.97 39.18 -23.43
CA ASP A 366 1.40 38.41 -24.61
C ASP A 366 0.33 38.32 -25.71
N ARG A 367 -0.96 38.37 -25.34
CA ARG A 367 -2.08 38.36 -26.29
C ARG A 367 -2.48 39.76 -26.75
N GLN A 368 -2.33 40.78 -25.91
CA GLN A 368 -2.77 42.13 -26.25
C GLN A 368 -1.83 42.83 -27.26
N ALA A 369 -0.52 42.54 -27.21
CA ALA A 369 0.44 43.04 -28.20
C ALA A 369 0.12 42.61 -29.65
N GLN A 370 -0.57 41.48 -29.83
CA GLN A 370 -1.00 41.00 -31.15
C GLN A 370 -2.21 41.79 -31.71
N LEU A 371 -3.06 42.35 -30.85
CA LEU A 371 -4.30 43.02 -31.25
C LEU A 371 -4.16 44.55 -31.46
N GLU A 372 -3.21 45.20 -30.77
CA GLU A 372 -2.95 46.63 -30.99
C GLU A 372 -2.37 46.94 -32.38
N ALA A 373 -1.62 45.99 -32.97
CA ALA A 373 -1.06 46.11 -34.32
C ALA A 373 -2.13 46.19 -35.43
N ASP A 374 -3.33 45.62 -35.19
CA ASP A 374 -4.43 45.63 -36.14
C ASP A 374 -5.37 46.84 -35.93
N LEU A 375 -5.58 47.27 -34.69
CA LEU A 375 -6.42 48.44 -34.37
C LEU A 375 -5.81 49.78 -34.83
N GLN A 376 -4.48 49.90 -34.88
CA GLN A 376 -3.83 51.10 -35.43
C GLN A 376 -4.08 51.26 -36.94
N ARG A 377 -4.22 50.17 -37.69
CA ARG A 377 -4.56 50.21 -39.13
C ARG A 377 -6.00 50.68 -39.40
N ALA A 378 -6.90 50.49 -38.43
CA ALA A 378 -8.29 50.94 -38.52
C ALA A 378 -8.44 52.44 -38.21
N ARG A 379 -7.73 52.96 -37.19
CA ARG A 379 -7.84 54.37 -36.76
C ARG A 379 -7.40 55.39 -37.80
N ALA A 380 -6.46 55.05 -38.67
CA ALA A 380 -6.00 55.93 -39.75
C ALA A 380 -7.10 56.27 -40.78
N ARG A 381 -8.17 55.46 -40.89
CA ARG A 381 -9.25 55.64 -41.88
C ARG A 381 -10.45 56.48 -41.40
N LEU A 382 -10.46 56.93 -40.14
CA LEU A 382 -11.61 57.59 -39.51
C LEU A 382 -11.42 59.09 -39.22
N MET A 383 -10.22 59.63 -39.44
CA MET A 383 -9.89 61.04 -39.19
C MET A 383 -10.21 62.00 -40.36
N GLU A 384 -10.88 61.53 -41.41
CA GLU A 384 -11.13 62.31 -42.64
C GLU A 384 -12.50 63.03 -42.66
N THR A 385 -13.27 63.03 -41.56
CA THR A 385 -14.61 63.66 -41.54
C THR A 385 -14.90 64.50 -40.29
N ALA A 386 -15.65 65.59 -40.53
CA ALA A 386 -16.37 66.47 -39.60
C ALA A 386 -15.63 67.66 -38.93
N ASN A 387 -15.73 68.82 -39.61
CA ASN A 387 -15.61 70.18 -39.09
C ASN A 387 -16.54 71.12 -39.91
N ALA A 388 -17.06 72.26 -39.43
CA ALA A 388 -17.01 72.81 -38.07
C ALA A 388 -18.38 73.31 -37.51
N PRO A 389 -18.85 74.58 -37.67
CA PRO A 389 -19.48 75.22 -36.51
C PRO A 389 -20.86 75.91 -36.69
N ALA A 390 -21.42 76.36 -35.56
CA ALA A 390 -22.75 76.95 -35.40
C ALA A 390 -22.78 78.49 -35.27
N ARG A 391 -23.98 79.13 -35.33
CA ARG A 391 -24.48 80.22 -34.44
C ARG A 391 -25.75 80.96 -34.94
N ALA A 392 -26.79 81.04 -34.09
CA ALA A 392 -27.83 82.10 -34.00
C ALA A 392 -28.76 81.77 -32.80
N LYS A 393 -29.47 82.68 -32.09
CA LYS A 393 -29.42 84.15 -31.92
C LYS A 393 -30.02 84.47 -30.53
N LYS A 394 -29.65 85.60 -29.90
CA LYS A 394 -30.12 85.98 -28.55
C LYS A 394 -31.49 86.68 -28.58
N ALA A 395 -32.56 85.93 -28.33
CA ALA A 395 -33.86 86.45 -27.88
C ALA A 395 -34.60 85.40 -27.03
N ASP A 396 -34.35 84.12 -27.29
CA ASP A 396 -34.88 83.00 -26.51
C ASP A 396 -34.25 82.86 -25.10
N GLY A 397 -33.24 83.67 -24.75
CA GLY A 397 -32.35 83.44 -23.61
C GLY A 397 -33.00 83.20 -22.24
N GLU A 398 -34.19 83.75 -21.97
CA GLU A 398 -34.93 83.46 -20.73
C GLU A 398 -35.80 82.19 -20.81
N ARG A 399 -36.35 81.89 -21.99
CA ARG A 399 -37.02 80.60 -22.25
C ARG A 399 -35.99 79.48 -22.28
N GLU A 400 -34.86 79.66 -22.97
CA GLU A 400 -33.68 78.78 -22.91
C GLU A 400 -33.17 78.61 -21.49
N LEU A 401 -33.19 79.63 -20.62
CA LEU A 401 -32.75 79.45 -19.22
C LEU A 401 -33.75 78.61 -18.42
N ALA A 402 -35.05 78.78 -18.63
CA ALA A 402 -36.07 77.95 -18.01
C ALA A 402 -36.06 76.51 -18.56
N GLU A 403 -35.90 76.36 -19.87
CA GLU A 403 -35.85 75.10 -20.61
C GLU A 403 -34.57 74.33 -20.31
N ARG A 404 -33.39 74.97 -20.29
CA ARG A 404 -32.13 74.35 -19.83
C ARG A 404 -32.17 74.02 -18.35
N LYS A 405 -32.92 74.75 -17.50
CA LYS A 405 -33.14 74.37 -16.10
C LYS A 405 -34.08 73.17 -15.97
N TRP A 406 -35.10 73.08 -16.81
CA TRP A 406 -35.99 71.93 -16.89
C TRP A 406 -35.24 70.70 -17.40
N GLN A 407 -34.52 70.81 -18.52
CA GLN A 407 -33.60 69.79 -19.04
C GLN A 407 -32.54 69.39 -18.00
N GLN A 408 -31.98 70.33 -17.23
CA GLN A 408 -31.05 70.01 -16.15
C GLN A 408 -31.73 69.23 -15.02
N ALA A 409 -32.93 69.64 -14.57
CA ALA A 409 -33.70 68.93 -13.55
C ALA A 409 -34.10 67.52 -14.02
N GLU A 410 -34.51 67.38 -15.28
CA GLU A 410 -34.78 66.13 -15.96
C GLU A 410 -33.52 65.25 -16.06
N LEU A 411 -32.35 65.82 -16.37
CA LEU A 411 -31.06 65.12 -16.32
C LEU A 411 -30.69 64.66 -14.90
N ARG A 412 -30.93 65.46 -13.84
CA ARG A 412 -30.71 65.00 -12.45
C ARG A 412 -31.61 63.83 -12.12
N TRP A 413 -32.87 63.95 -12.49
CA TRP A 413 -33.87 62.94 -12.22
C TRP A 413 -33.54 61.65 -12.97
N ALA A 414 -33.18 61.73 -14.25
CA ALA A 414 -32.69 60.60 -15.03
C ALA A 414 -31.37 60.03 -14.48
N GLU A 415 -30.46 60.84 -13.94
CA GLU A 415 -29.24 60.35 -13.28
C GLU A 415 -29.56 59.62 -11.96
N ALA A 416 -30.46 60.17 -11.15
CA ALA A 416 -30.89 59.57 -9.90
C ALA A 416 -31.74 58.30 -10.13
N GLU A 417 -32.55 58.25 -11.20
CA GLU A 417 -33.20 57.02 -11.66
C GLU A 417 -32.20 56.00 -12.20
N ARG A 418 -31.13 56.42 -12.89
CA ARG A 418 -30.03 55.52 -13.28
C ARG A 418 -29.28 54.99 -12.06
N LYS A 419 -28.96 55.83 -11.06
CA LYS A 419 -28.36 55.43 -9.77
C LYS A 419 -29.28 54.43 -9.04
N LEU A 420 -30.58 54.70 -8.98
CA LEU A 420 -31.58 53.81 -8.39
C LEU A 420 -31.69 52.48 -9.16
N ALA A 421 -31.77 52.50 -10.49
CA ALA A 421 -31.82 51.32 -11.34
C ALA A 421 -30.54 50.48 -11.24
N ALA A 422 -29.37 51.11 -11.15
CA ALA A 422 -28.09 50.45 -10.90
C ALA A 422 -28.08 49.75 -9.53
N SER A 423 -28.52 50.44 -8.47
CA SER A 423 -28.63 49.83 -7.13
C SER A 423 -29.63 48.66 -7.10
N GLN A 424 -30.75 48.75 -7.84
CA GLN A 424 -31.72 47.65 -7.97
C GLN A 424 -31.14 46.47 -8.76
N ALA A 425 -30.34 46.73 -9.79
CA ALA A 425 -29.61 45.69 -10.53
C ALA A 425 -28.53 45.02 -9.66
N GLN A 426 -27.81 45.77 -8.83
CA GLN A 426 -26.86 45.23 -7.85
C GLN A 426 -27.58 44.37 -6.80
N VAL A 427 -28.71 44.83 -6.25
CA VAL A 427 -29.56 44.05 -5.33
C VAL A 427 -30.10 42.78 -6.00
N ALA A 428 -30.44 42.81 -7.29
CA ALA A 428 -30.84 41.62 -8.03
C ALA A 428 -29.66 40.64 -8.24
N GLY A 429 -28.47 41.14 -8.57
CA GLY A 429 -27.24 40.35 -8.67
C GLY A 429 -26.87 39.66 -7.35
N LEU A 430 -26.83 40.42 -6.25
CA LEU A 430 -26.58 39.88 -4.91
C LEU A 430 -27.62 38.83 -4.47
N LYS A 431 -28.88 38.97 -4.89
CA LYS A 431 -29.91 37.93 -4.67
C LYS A 431 -29.63 36.66 -5.47
N GLN A 432 -29.14 36.77 -6.71
CA GLN A 432 -28.75 35.61 -7.51
C GLN A 432 -27.49 34.93 -6.96
N GLU A 433 -26.49 35.71 -6.55
CA GLU A 433 -25.27 35.22 -5.88
C GLU A 433 -25.62 34.47 -4.59
N LYS A 434 -26.43 35.08 -3.71
CA LYS A 434 -26.96 34.43 -2.51
C LYS A 434 -27.67 33.10 -2.84
N ALA A 435 -28.55 33.08 -3.83
CA ALA A 435 -29.26 31.86 -4.22
C ALA A 435 -28.33 30.79 -4.81
N GLY A 436 -27.20 31.19 -5.41
CA GLY A 436 -26.11 30.28 -5.79
C GLY A 436 -25.41 29.67 -4.58
N LEU A 437 -24.98 30.52 -3.64
CA LEU A 437 -24.32 30.09 -2.40
C LEU A 437 -25.23 29.24 -1.50
N GLU A 438 -26.53 29.50 -1.46
CA GLU A 438 -27.51 28.67 -0.73
C GLU A 438 -27.65 27.27 -1.36
N LYS A 439 -27.60 27.16 -2.70
CA LYS A 439 -27.56 25.86 -3.39
C LYS A 439 -26.25 25.12 -3.13
N GLU A 440 -25.12 25.82 -3.15
CA GLU A 440 -23.81 25.23 -2.82
C GLU A 440 -23.79 24.73 -1.37
N LYS A 441 -24.26 25.54 -0.42
CA LYS A 441 -24.44 25.14 0.98
C LYS A 441 -25.33 23.90 1.10
N ALA A 442 -26.46 23.84 0.40
CA ALA A 442 -27.34 22.67 0.42
C ALA A 442 -26.62 21.41 -0.11
N GLY A 443 -25.82 21.53 -1.17
CA GLY A 443 -24.98 20.46 -1.69
C GLY A 443 -23.93 19.99 -0.67
N LEU A 444 -23.23 20.92 -0.01
CA LEU A 444 -22.25 20.62 1.04
C LEU A 444 -22.90 19.98 2.29
N VAL A 445 -24.13 20.34 2.63
CA VAL A 445 -24.90 19.70 3.72
C VAL A 445 -25.23 18.25 3.39
N LEU A 446 -25.64 17.95 2.16
CA LEU A 446 -25.87 16.57 1.70
C LEU A 446 -24.57 15.76 1.71
N GLN A 447 -23.49 16.30 1.14
CA GLN A 447 -22.16 15.66 1.19
C GLN A 447 -21.69 15.39 2.62
N LYS A 448 -21.88 16.33 3.54
CA LYS A 448 -21.58 16.11 4.97
C LYS A 448 -22.43 14.99 5.57
N ALA A 449 -23.72 14.90 5.24
CA ALA A 449 -24.59 13.85 5.76
C ALA A 449 -24.19 12.46 5.28
N ASP A 450 -23.80 12.32 4.00
CA ASP A 450 -23.30 11.07 3.45
C ASP A 450 -21.93 10.69 4.04
N LEU A 451 -21.04 11.67 4.22
CA LEU A 451 -19.76 11.47 4.88
C LEU A 451 -19.90 11.03 6.35
N GLU A 452 -20.84 11.59 7.14
CA GLU A 452 -21.07 11.11 8.52
C GLU A 452 -21.66 9.68 8.54
N ARG A 453 -22.42 9.26 7.52
CA ARG A 453 -22.85 7.85 7.36
C ARG A 453 -21.66 6.95 7.05
N GLU A 454 -20.79 7.35 6.12
CA GLU A 454 -19.55 6.62 5.81
C GLU A 454 -18.61 6.55 7.02
N LYS A 455 -18.52 7.62 7.81
CA LYS A 455 -17.77 7.67 9.08
C LYS A 455 -18.29 6.67 10.10
N ALA A 456 -19.61 6.62 10.31
CA ALA A 456 -20.23 5.66 11.21
C ALA A 456 -19.95 4.22 10.77
N ALA A 457 -20.05 3.94 9.47
CA ALA A 457 -19.68 2.64 8.89
C ALA A 457 -18.18 2.32 9.04
N ALA A 458 -17.29 3.30 8.80
CA ALA A 458 -15.85 3.13 8.92
C ALA A 458 -15.40 2.93 10.38
N ALA A 459 -16.01 3.64 11.33
CA ALA A 459 -15.78 3.47 12.77
C ALA A 459 -16.21 2.07 13.24
N LEU A 460 -17.39 1.61 12.81
CA LEU A 460 -17.89 0.27 13.15
C LEU A 460 -17.03 -0.84 12.54
N ARG A 461 -16.52 -0.67 11.31
CA ARG A 461 -15.49 -1.55 10.74
C ARG A 461 -14.20 -1.50 11.55
N ALA A 462 -13.71 -0.32 11.92
CA ALA A 462 -12.47 -0.19 12.70
C ALA A 462 -12.57 -0.85 14.09
N GLU A 463 -13.73 -0.80 14.74
CA GLU A 463 -13.99 -1.53 16.00
C GLU A 463 -13.99 -3.05 15.78
N GLN A 464 -14.65 -3.54 14.73
CA GLN A 464 -14.62 -4.96 14.35
C GLN A 464 -13.19 -5.44 14.05
N VAL A 465 -12.42 -4.65 13.32
CA VAL A 465 -11.01 -4.89 13.01
C VAL A 465 -10.17 -4.94 14.29
N GLN A 466 -10.35 -4.01 15.23
CA GLN A 466 -9.64 -4.03 16.51
C GLN A 466 -10.00 -5.26 17.35
N ARG A 467 -11.27 -5.66 17.38
CA ARG A 467 -11.72 -6.87 18.07
C ARG A 467 -11.06 -8.13 17.50
N LEU A 468 -11.10 -8.29 16.17
CA LEU A 468 -10.45 -9.41 15.48
C LEU A 468 -8.92 -9.44 15.70
N LEU A 469 -8.26 -8.28 15.73
CA LEU A 469 -6.83 -8.20 16.08
C LEU A 469 -6.57 -8.66 17.53
N GLY A 470 -7.40 -8.24 18.50
CA GLY A 470 -7.28 -8.68 19.88
C GLY A 470 -7.52 -10.19 20.06
N GLU A 471 -8.54 -10.73 19.37
CA GLU A 471 -8.81 -12.17 19.32
C GLU A 471 -7.61 -12.94 18.75
N ARG A 472 -7.07 -12.53 17.60
CA ARG A 472 -5.87 -13.12 16.98
C ARG A 472 -4.61 -13.00 17.84
N GLU A 473 -4.41 -11.88 18.53
CA GLU A 473 -3.28 -11.72 19.46
C GLU A 473 -3.40 -12.68 20.65
N SER A 474 -4.60 -12.88 21.19
CA SER A 474 -4.86 -13.87 22.24
C SER A 474 -4.65 -15.32 21.77
N GLU A 475 -5.08 -15.65 20.55
CA GLU A 475 -4.86 -16.95 19.90
C GLU A 475 -3.36 -17.22 19.67
N LEU A 476 -2.62 -16.23 19.17
CA LEU A 476 -1.17 -16.35 19.01
C LEU A 476 -0.42 -16.47 20.36
N GLN A 477 -0.92 -15.85 21.43
CA GLN A 477 -0.37 -16.03 22.78
C GLN A 477 -0.67 -17.44 23.33
N SER A 478 -1.87 -17.98 23.14
CA SER A 478 -2.19 -19.34 23.58
C SER A 478 -1.38 -20.39 22.81
N LEU A 479 -1.23 -20.24 21.49
CA LEU A 479 -0.39 -21.10 20.66
C LEU A 479 1.09 -21.05 21.07
N ARG A 480 1.64 -19.87 21.38
CA ARG A 480 3.01 -19.74 21.91
C ARG A 480 3.19 -20.44 23.26
N THR A 481 2.19 -20.35 24.13
CA THR A 481 2.23 -20.99 25.45
C THR A 481 2.18 -22.51 25.29
N ALA A 482 1.24 -23.03 24.49
CA ALA A 482 1.12 -24.45 24.19
C ALA A 482 2.38 -25.05 23.50
N LEU A 483 3.04 -24.30 22.61
CA LEU A 483 4.32 -24.72 22.03
C LEU A 483 5.41 -24.83 23.08
N LYS A 484 5.55 -23.81 23.95
CA LYS A 484 6.53 -23.81 25.05
C LYS A 484 6.29 -24.95 26.05
N ASP A 485 5.04 -25.24 26.37
CA ASP A 485 4.66 -26.34 27.26
C ASP A 485 4.98 -27.70 26.60
N ARG A 486 4.80 -27.84 25.28
CA ARG A 486 5.19 -29.05 24.55
C ARG A 486 6.70 -29.20 24.43
N GLU A 487 7.45 -28.12 24.22
CA GLU A 487 8.92 -28.13 24.26
C GLU A 487 9.42 -28.58 25.63
N ALA A 488 8.82 -28.08 26.72
CA ALA A 488 9.13 -28.50 28.09
C ALA A 488 8.79 -29.98 28.33
N SER A 489 7.65 -30.47 27.85
CA SER A 489 7.29 -31.89 28.00
C SER A 489 8.25 -32.80 27.22
N LEU A 490 8.61 -32.45 25.99
CA LEU A 490 9.58 -33.19 25.17
C LEU A 490 10.98 -33.19 25.82
N ALA A 491 11.40 -32.07 26.42
CA ALA A 491 12.65 -32.00 27.16
C ALA A 491 12.65 -32.91 28.40
N ALA A 492 11.51 -33.01 29.11
CA ALA A 492 11.33 -33.93 30.23
C ALA A 492 11.32 -35.41 29.78
N GLU A 493 10.56 -35.76 28.73
CA GLU A 493 10.53 -37.09 28.11
C GLU A 493 11.95 -37.54 27.69
N MET A 494 12.74 -36.64 27.07
CA MET A 494 14.13 -36.88 26.69
C MET A 494 15.08 -37.03 27.90
N ALA A 495 14.83 -36.32 29.00
CA ALA A 495 15.60 -36.47 30.23
C ALA A 495 15.32 -37.83 30.91
N GLU A 496 14.04 -38.23 30.99
CA GLU A 496 13.66 -39.57 31.48
C GLU A 496 14.26 -40.68 30.62
N ALA A 497 14.23 -40.54 29.30
CA ALA A 497 14.82 -41.51 28.37
C ALA A 497 16.32 -41.71 28.64
N LYS A 498 17.08 -40.64 28.85
CA LYS A 498 18.50 -40.70 29.24
C LYS A 498 18.71 -41.38 30.58
N VAL A 499 17.89 -41.08 31.60
CA VAL A 499 17.98 -41.73 32.91
C VAL A 499 17.70 -43.24 32.80
N ARG A 500 16.70 -43.65 32.01
CA ARG A 500 16.42 -45.08 31.74
C ARG A 500 17.58 -45.75 31.00
N GLU A 501 18.20 -45.07 30.04
CA GLU A 501 19.38 -45.57 29.31
C GLU A 501 20.58 -45.76 30.24
N GLU A 502 20.86 -44.80 31.12
CA GLU A 502 21.92 -44.91 32.13
C GLU A 502 21.64 -46.02 33.16
N GLN A 503 20.39 -46.16 33.62
CA GLN A 503 19.99 -47.25 34.50
C GLN A 503 20.20 -48.62 33.84
N ALA A 504 19.76 -48.79 32.58
CA ALA A 504 19.97 -50.02 31.81
C ALA A 504 21.46 -50.34 31.61
N LYS A 505 22.29 -49.32 31.36
CA LYS A 505 23.77 -49.46 31.28
C LYS A 505 24.39 -49.88 32.63
N ARG A 506 23.86 -49.40 33.76
CA ARG A 506 24.32 -49.81 35.10
C ARG A 506 23.87 -51.23 35.46
N SER A 507 22.61 -51.59 35.22
CA SER A 507 22.09 -52.93 35.51
C SER A 507 22.71 -53.99 34.59
N GLY A 508 22.97 -53.67 33.32
CA GLY A 508 23.70 -54.55 32.41
C GLY A 508 25.10 -54.88 32.92
N LYS A 509 25.87 -53.86 33.35
CA LYS A 509 27.18 -54.06 33.98
C LYS A 509 27.12 -54.84 35.29
N GLN A 510 26.06 -54.67 36.09
CA GLN A 510 25.87 -55.46 37.32
C GLN A 510 25.56 -56.94 37.01
N ALA A 511 24.80 -57.22 35.94
CA ALA A 511 24.57 -58.59 35.47
C ALA A 511 25.87 -59.24 34.93
N GLU A 512 26.70 -58.49 34.18
CA GLU A 512 28.04 -58.95 33.78
C GLU A 512 28.95 -59.25 34.98
N PHE A 513 28.96 -58.39 36.00
CA PHE A 513 29.76 -58.62 37.22
C PHE A 513 29.23 -59.76 38.09
N ALA A 514 27.92 -59.99 38.12
CA ALA A 514 27.31 -61.12 38.85
C ALA A 514 27.45 -62.46 38.10
N ALA A 515 27.64 -62.42 36.78
CA ALA A 515 27.90 -63.60 35.94
C ALA A 515 29.39 -63.94 35.81
N ALA A 516 30.31 -63.08 36.32
CA ALA A 516 31.72 -63.43 36.46
C ALA A 516 31.87 -64.49 37.57
N PRO A 517 32.26 -65.73 37.24
CA PRO A 517 32.12 -66.86 38.15
C PRO A 517 33.16 -66.84 39.28
N GLN A 518 32.85 -67.57 40.36
CA GLN A 518 33.73 -67.87 41.49
C GLN A 518 34.90 -68.81 41.12
N ALA A 519 35.64 -68.49 40.05
CA ALA A 519 36.73 -69.30 39.49
C ALA A 519 38.10 -69.04 40.18
N GLN A 520 38.10 -68.75 41.49
CA GLN A 520 39.31 -68.50 42.30
C GLN A 520 39.27 -69.18 43.68
N ALA A 521 38.55 -70.29 43.81
CA ALA A 521 38.42 -71.04 45.08
C ALA A 521 39.06 -72.45 45.06
N GLU A 522 39.71 -72.86 43.96
CA GLU A 522 40.47 -74.11 43.87
C GLU A 522 41.85 -73.86 43.20
N ILE A 523 42.80 -73.33 43.98
CA ILE A 523 44.25 -73.53 43.86
C ILE A 523 44.80 -73.68 45.29
#